data_AF-A0A9D2Q4B4-F1
#
_entry.id   AF-A0A9D2Q4B4-F1
#
_cell.length_a   1.000
_cell.length_b   1.000
_cell.length_c   1.000
_cell.angle_alpha   90.00
_cell.angle_beta   90.00
_cell.angle_gamma   90.00
#
_symmetry.space_group_name_H-M   'P 1'
#
loop_
_entity.id
_entity.type
_entity.pdbx_description
1 polymer ?
#
loop_
_entity_poly.entity_id
_entity_poly.type
_entity_poly.pdbx_seq_one_letter_code
_entity_poly.pdbx_strand_id
1 'polypeptide(L)'
;MTTTHTRLRTLIECALMVALGTILAQIKLFDMPFGGSVTLLSMLPFILISFRHGVKWGLFTGFINSLLQMMMGFYPPPANTVLAYVGVVLLDYVLAFTLLGTADLVAKRFSNQTVGVACGTIWACALRFLCSFLSGALLWGSYQSSYEWAEGLNVWVYSLIYNGTYMLPEAILTALAAVLLVKAAPRLFQSEI
;
A
#
# COMPACT_ATOMS: atom_id res chain seq x y z
N MET A 1 -6.25 -2.50 -32.32
CA MET A 1 -6.91 -3.60 -31.58
C MET A 1 -8.32 -3.17 -31.19
N THR A 2 -9.31 -4.06 -31.21
CA THR A 2 -10.67 -3.76 -30.70
C THR A 2 -10.60 -3.54 -29.18
N THR A 3 -11.32 -2.53 -28.69
CA THR A 3 -11.27 -2.03 -27.30
C THR A 3 -11.51 -3.12 -26.24
N THR A 4 -12.21 -4.20 -26.59
CA THR A 4 -12.50 -5.33 -25.71
C THR A 4 -11.26 -6.16 -25.38
N HIS A 5 -10.36 -6.42 -26.34
CA HIS A 5 -9.15 -7.23 -26.09
C HIS A 5 -8.18 -6.50 -25.16
N THR A 6 -8.05 -5.18 -25.30
CA THR A 6 -7.20 -4.36 -24.42
C THR A 6 -7.75 -4.36 -22.99
N ARG A 7 -9.06 -4.24 -22.80
CA ARG A 7 -9.68 -4.29 -21.45
C ARG A 7 -9.52 -5.64 -20.78
N LEU A 8 -9.71 -6.74 -21.52
CA LEU A 8 -9.51 -8.09 -21.00
C LEU A 8 -8.06 -8.27 -20.53
N ARG A 9 -7.10 -7.82 -21.33
CA ARG A 9 -5.69 -7.86 -20.97
C ARG A 9 -5.39 -7.06 -19.70
N THR A 10 -5.89 -5.83 -19.59
CA THR A 10 -5.69 -5.01 -18.39
C THR A 10 -6.27 -5.71 -17.15
N LEU A 11 -7.46 -6.33 -17.25
CA LEU A 11 -8.05 -7.10 -16.15
C LEU A 11 -7.16 -8.28 -15.74
N ILE A 12 -6.62 -9.03 -16.71
CA ILE A 12 -5.70 -10.15 -16.44
C ILE A 12 -4.44 -9.64 -15.74
N GLU A 13 -3.84 -8.55 -16.23
CA GLU A 13 -2.64 -7.96 -15.61
C GLU A 13 -2.93 -7.48 -14.18
N CYS A 14 -4.10 -6.89 -13.91
CA CYS A 14 -4.53 -6.52 -12.56
C CYS A 14 -4.66 -7.76 -11.65
N ALA A 15 -5.29 -8.83 -12.13
CA ALA A 15 -5.45 -10.07 -11.37
C ALA A 15 -4.09 -10.73 -11.05
N LEU A 16 -3.17 -10.75 -12.02
CA LEU A 16 -1.81 -11.25 -11.82
C LEU A 16 -1.04 -10.42 -10.78
N MET A 17 -1.20 -9.10 -10.80
CA MET A 17 -0.54 -8.21 -9.82
C MET A 17 -1.15 -8.35 -8.42
N VAL A 18 -2.46 -8.62 -8.31
CA VAL A 18 -3.08 -9.00 -7.03
C VAL A 18 -2.48 -10.29 -6.50
N ALA A 19 -2.44 -11.35 -7.31
CA ALA A 19 -1.86 -12.62 -6.91
C ALA A 19 -0.38 -12.49 -6.50
N LEU A 20 0.41 -11.74 -7.27
CA LEU A 20 1.81 -11.46 -6.97
C LEU A 20 1.96 -10.68 -5.65
N GLY A 21 1.18 -9.61 -5.46
CA GLY A 21 1.19 -8.82 -4.22
C GLY A 21 0.83 -9.65 -3.00
N THR A 22 -0.18 -10.53 -3.13
CA THR A 22 -0.57 -11.47 -2.08
C THR A 22 0.55 -12.45 -1.71
N ILE A 23 1.24 -13.03 -2.70
CA ILE A 23 2.38 -13.94 -2.46
C ILE A 23 3.53 -13.19 -1.78
N LEU A 24 3.89 -12.00 -2.29
CA LEU A 24 4.95 -11.18 -1.71
C LEU A 24 4.62 -10.73 -0.28
N ALA A 25 3.34 -10.52 0.05
CA ALA A 25 2.90 -10.20 1.41
C ALA A 25 3.12 -11.34 2.41
N GLN A 26 3.23 -12.59 1.95
CA GLN A 26 3.57 -13.73 2.83
C GLN A 26 5.06 -13.80 3.14
N ILE A 27 5.91 -13.15 2.33
CA ILE A 27 7.35 -13.10 2.54
C ILE A 27 7.67 -11.89 3.40
N LYS A 28 7.52 -12.05 4.72
CA LYS A 28 7.82 -11.01 5.71
C LYS A 28 9.31 -11.02 6.06
N LEU A 29 9.96 -9.88 5.84
CA LEU A 29 11.34 -9.62 6.28
C LEU A 29 11.41 -9.24 7.75
N PHE A 30 10.34 -8.61 8.25
CA PHE A 30 10.18 -8.23 9.65
C PHE A 30 8.69 -8.22 9.99
N ASP A 31 8.34 -8.67 11.19
CA ASP A 31 6.95 -8.74 11.66
C ASP A 31 6.85 -8.06 13.03
N MET A 32 5.83 -7.23 13.21
CA MET A 32 5.53 -6.54 14.46
C MET A 32 4.21 -7.06 15.05
N PRO A 33 4.02 -6.94 16.39
CA PRO A 33 2.72 -7.21 17.00
C PRO A 33 1.65 -6.30 16.39
N PHE A 34 0.38 -6.72 16.34
CA PHE A 34 -0.75 -5.93 15.83
C PHE A 34 -0.74 -5.63 14.32
N GLY A 35 -0.02 -6.42 13.51
CA GLY A 35 -0.19 -6.44 12.05
C GLY A 35 0.76 -5.53 11.26
N GLY A 36 1.65 -4.79 11.91
CA GLY A 36 2.76 -4.11 11.24
C GLY A 36 3.77 -5.10 10.69
N SER A 37 4.23 -4.93 9.45
CA SER A 37 5.26 -5.81 8.86
C SER A 37 6.02 -5.13 7.73
N VAL A 38 7.27 -5.53 7.53
CA VAL A 38 8.07 -5.22 6.33
C VAL A 38 8.08 -6.47 5.46
N THR A 39 7.65 -6.35 4.22
CA THR A 39 7.52 -7.44 3.26
C THR A 39 8.54 -7.30 2.12
N LEU A 40 8.74 -8.36 1.35
CA LEU A 40 9.62 -8.34 0.17
C LEU A 40 8.98 -7.60 -1.03
N LEU A 41 8.39 -6.41 -0.86
CA LEU A 41 7.78 -5.57 -1.93
C LEU A 41 6.30 -5.82 -2.23
N SER A 42 5.47 -6.16 -1.24
CA SER A 42 4.04 -6.43 -1.47
C SER A 42 3.25 -5.24 -2.02
N MET A 43 3.70 -4.00 -1.79
CA MET A 43 3.05 -2.79 -2.32
C MET A 43 3.33 -2.53 -3.81
N LEU A 44 4.47 -3.03 -4.32
CA LEU A 44 4.97 -2.70 -5.65
C LEU A 44 4.03 -3.12 -6.80
N PRO A 45 3.40 -4.31 -6.80
CA PRO A 45 2.50 -4.73 -7.88
C PRO A 45 1.34 -3.76 -8.12
N PHE A 46 0.75 -3.20 -7.05
CA PHE A 46 -0.38 -2.27 -7.14
C PHE A 46 0.06 -0.91 -7.68
N ILE A 47 1.21 -0.43 -7.21
CA ILE A 47 1.85 0.80 -7.69
C ILE A 47 2.23 0.66 -9.17
N LEU A 48 2.73 -0.50 -9.58
CA LEU A 48 3.08 -0.79 -10.97
C LEU A 48 1.86 -0.72 -11.90
N ILE A 49 0.71 -1.26 -11.48
CA ILE A 49 -0.55 -1.12 -12.24
C ILE A 49 -0.93 0.35 -12.37
N SER A 50 -0.77 1.16 -11.32
CA SER A 50 -1.01 2.60 -11.41
C SER A 50 -0.16 3.24 -12.51
N PHE A 51 1.13 2.91 -12.61
CA PHE A 51 1.99 3.47 -13.65
C PHE A 51 1.64 2.95 -15.05
N ARG A 52 1.37 1.65 -15.17
CA ARG A 52 1.17 0.99 -16.46
C ARG A 52 -0.19 1.32 -17.09
N HIS A 53 -1.26 1.31 -16.30
CA HIS A 53 -2.65 1.45 -16.77
C HIS A 53 -3.31 2.73 -16.25
N GLY A 54 -2.58 3.56 -15.51
CA GLY A 54 -3.09 4.78 -14.94
C GLY A 54 -3.87 4.57 -13.64
N VAL A 55 -4.22 5.70 -13.03
CA VAL A 55 -4.77 5.80 -11.68
C VAL A 55 -6.08 5.03 -11.49
N LYS A 56 -6.97 5.03 -12.50
CA LYS A 56 -8.26 4.32 -12.40
C LYS A 56 -8.08 2.82 -12.17
N TRP A 57 -7.17 2.21 -12.93
CA TRP A 57 -6.86 0.79 -12.79
C TRP A 57 -6.01 0.52 -11.54
N GLY A 58 -5.10 1.42 -11.19
CA GLY A 58 -4.35 1.34 -9.92
C GLY A 58 -5.28 1.30 -8.71
N LEU A 59 -6.22 2.24 -8.62
CA LEU A 59 -7.22 2.31 -7.55
C LEU A 59 -8.07 1.05 -7.50
N PHE A 60 -8.58 0.59 -8.66
CA PHE A 60 -9.39 -0.61 -8.75
C PHE A 60 -8.63 -1.85 -8.24
N THR A 61 -7.40 -2.05 -8.69
CA THR A 61 -6.58 -3.21 -8.28
C THR A 61 -6.24 -3.16 -6.80
N GLY A 62 -5.89 -1.98 -6.25
CA GLY A 62 -5.66 -1.80 -4.82
C GLY A 62 -6.92 -2.08 -3.98
N PHE A 63 -8.09 -1.67 -4.47
CA PHE A 63 -9.37 -1.96 -3.84
C PHE A 63 -9.66 -3.47 -3.81
N ILE A 64 -9.52 -4.18 -4.94
CA ILE A 64 -9.71 -5.63 -5.00
C ILE A 64 -8.75 -6.35 -4.05
N ASN A 65 -7.49 -5.91 -3.99
CA ASN A 65 -6.53 -6.46 -3.02
C ASN A 65 -6.97 -6.24 -1.56
N SER A 66 -7.57 -5.09 -1.23
CA SER A 66 -8.06 -4.85 0.14
C SER A 66 -9.12 -5.86 0.57
N LEU A 67 -10.02 -6.24 -0.35
CA LEU A 67 -11.05 -7.24 -0.08
C LEU A 67 -10.42 -8.62 0.11
N LEU A 68 -9.46 -8.98 -0.75
CA LEU A 68 -8.75 -10.26 -0.64
C LEU A 68 -7.96 -10.36 0.67
N GLN A 69 -7.24 -9.31 1.06
CA GLN A 69 -6.49 -9.28 2.32
C GLN A 69 -7.42 -9.45 3.53
N MET A 70 -8.58 -8.78 3.52
CA MET A 70 -9.57 -8.94 4.59
C MET A 70 -10.16 -10.35 4.64
N MET A 71 -10.34 -11.02 3.49
CA MET A 71 -10.79 -12.42 3.43
C MET A 71 -9.72 -13.40 3.93
N MET A 72 -8.44 -13.13 3.65
CA MET A 72 -7.32 -13.99 4.02
C MET A 72 -6.92 -13.85 5.49
N GLY A 73 -7.15 -12.67 6.08
CA GLY A 73 -6.84 -12.42 7.47
C GLY A 73 -7.36 -11.06 7.91
N PHE A 74 -8.39 -11.06 8.75
CA PHE A 74 -8.86 -9.88 9.45
C PHE A 74 -8.43 -9.98 10.92
N TYR A 75 -7.52 -9.09 11.35
CA TYR A 75 -7.08 -9.08 12.73
C TYR A 75 -8.19 -8.46 13.59
N PRO A 76 -8.60 -9.07 14.72
CA PRO A 76 -9.67 -8.54 15.56
C PRO A 76 -9.32 -7.13 16.06
N PRO A 77 -10.00 -6.07 15.59
CA PRO A 77 -9.66 -4.73 15.99
C PRO A 77 -10.10 -4.46 17.43
N PRO A 78 -9.48 -3.50 18.14
CA PRO A 78 -9.96 -2.96 19.42
C PRO A 78 -11.22 -2.08 19.21
N ALA A 79 -12.09 -2.45 18.27
CA ALA A 79 -13.28 -1.69 17.93
C ALA A 79 -14.46 -2.14 18.80
N ASN A 80 -14.75 -1.36 19.83
CA ASN A 80 -15.90 -1.55 20.71
C ASN A 80 -17.21 -0.91 20.18
N THR A 81 -17.14 -0.21 19.04
CA THR A 81 -18.29 0.43 18.38
C THR A 81 -18.31 0.14 16.88
N VAL A 82 -19.49 0.20 16.27
CA VAL A 82 -19.64 0.05 14.80
C VAL A 82 -18.83 1.08 14.04
N LEU A 83 -18.77 2.33 14.52
CA LEU A 83 -18.01 3.39 13.87
C LEU A 83 -16.50 3.12 13.92
N ALA A 84 -15.98 2.68 15.07
CA ALA A 84 -14.58 2.28 15.19
C ALA A 84 -14.25 1.09 14.27
N TYR A 85 -15.17 0.12 14.15
CA TYR A 85 -14.99 -1.04 13.27
C TYR A 85 -14.91 -0.61 11.80
N VAL A 86 -15.84 0.23 11.35
CA VAL A 86 -15.80 0.81 10.00
C VAL A 86 -14.52 1.62 9.79
N GLY A 87 -14.08 2.37 10.80
CA GLY A 87 -12.82 3.10 10.80
C GLY A 87 -11.61 2.19 10.51
N VAL A 88 -11.51 1.04 11.19
CA VAL A 88 -10.43 0.06 11.00
C VAL A 88 -10.50 -0.51 9.58
N VAL A 89 -11.67 -0.97 9.14
CA VAL A 89 -11.83 -1.52 7.78
C VAL A 89 -11.38 -0.51 6.72
N LEU A 90 -11.73 0.76 6.90
CA LEU A 90 -11.33 1.81 5.97
C LEU A 90 -9.82 2.11 6.06
N LEU A 91 -9.29 2.37 7.25
CA LEU A 91 -7.92 2.87 7.42
C LEU A 91 -6.84 1.78 7.37
N ASP A 92 -7.14 0.53 7.71
CA ASP A 92 -6.14 -0.56 7.69
C ASP A 92 -6.19 -1.35 6.39
N TYR A 93 -7.35 -1.38 5.72
CA TYR A 93 -7.57 -2.19 4.52
C TYR A 93 -7.96 -1.33 3.32
N VAL A 94 -9.21 -0.86 3.26
CA VAL A 94 -9.78 -0.33 2.00
C VAL A 94 -9.00 0.87 1.49
N LEU A 95 -8.90 1.96 2.25
CA LEU A 95 -8.18 3.16 1.82
C LEU A 95 -6.68 2.90 1.73
N ALA A 96 -6.12 2.18 2.69
CA ALA A 96 -4.69 1.93 2.77
C ALA A 96 -4.13 1.18 1.55
N PHE A 97 -4.87 0.23 0.97
CA PHE A 97 -4.45 -0.47 -0.25
C PHE A 97 -4.94 0.23 -1.53
N THR A 98 -6.15 0.80 -1.53
CA THR A 98 -6.69 1.50 -2.69
C THR A 98 -5.81 2.70 -3.08
N LEU A 99 -5.35 3.49 -2.10
CA LEU A 99 -4.56 4.70 -2.35
C LEU A 99 -3.17 4.44 -2.95
N LEU A 100 -2.64 3.21 -2.88
CA LEU A 100 -1.44 2.82 -3.61
C LEU A 100 -1.59 3.05 -5.13
N GLY A 101 -2.83 2.94 -5.62
CA GLY A 101 -3.22 3.19 -7.00
C GLY A 101 -3.10 4.64 -7.47
N THR A 102 -2.65 5.57 -6.63
CA THR A 102 -2.55 6.99 -6.96
C THR A 102 -1.15 7.43 -7.40
N ALA A 103 -0.17 6.52 -7.43
CA ALA A 103 1.23 6.83 -7.73
C ALA A 103 1.41 7.62 -9.03
N ASP A 104 0.66 7.26 -10.07
CA ASP A 104 0.73 7.91 -11.39
C ASP A 104 0.21 9.36 -11.40
N LEU A 105 -0.62 9.77 -10.43
CA LEU A 105 -1.03 11.18 -10.29
C LEU A 105 0.16 12.13 -10.07
N VAL A 106 1.19 11.63 -9.40
CA VAL A 106 2.41 12.38 -9.12
C VAL A 106 3.46 12.10 -10.19
N ALA A 107 3.64 10.84 -10.61
CA ALA A 107 4.69 10.47 -11.55
C ALA A 107 4.60 11.22 -12.88
N LYS A 108 3.40 11.37 -13.45
CA LYS A 108 3.18 12.06 -14.74
C LYS A 108 3.49 13.56 -14.74
N ARG A 109 3.73 14.16 -13.56
CA ARG A 109 4.11 15.58 -13.45
C ARG A 109 5.60 15.80 -13.73
N PHE A 110 6.40 14.74 -13.79
CA PHE A 110 7.83 14.81 -14.02
C PHE A 110 8.16 14.40 -15.46
N SER A 111 9.04 15.17 -16.11
CA SER A 111 9.55 14.84 -17.45
C SER A 111 10.50 13.65 -17.43
N ASN A 112 11.27 13.48 -16.34
CA ASN A 112 12.13 12.33 -16.14
C ASN A 112 11.34 11.17 -15.54
N GLN A 113 11.20 10.08 -16.30
CA GLN A 113 10.42 8.90 -15.91
C GLN A 113 10.92 8.27 -14.60
N THR A 114 12.24 8.21 -14.37
CA THR A 114 12.80 7.64 -13.14
C THR A 114 12.43 8.48 -11.93
N VAL A 115 12.54 9.81 -12.04
CA VAL A 115 12.14 10.75 -10.98
C VAL A 115 10.62 10.65 -10.74
N GLY A 116 9.83 10.58 -11.82
CA GLY A 116 8.39 10.39 -11.74
C GLY A 116 8.01 9.13 -10.97
N VAL A 117 8.61 7.98 -11.30
CA VAL A 117 8.38 6.69 -10.60
C VAL A 117 8.79 6.79 -9.13
N ALA A 118 9.94 7.39 -8.82
CA ALA A 118 10.38 7.57 -7.43
C ALA A 118 9.37 8.41 -6.63
N CYS A 119 9.04 9.62 -7.12
CA CYS A 119 8.12 10.53 -6.45
C CYS A 119 6.69 9.96 -6.35
N GLY A 120 6.22 9.28 -7.40
CA GLY A 120 4.92 8.62 -7.40
C GLY A 120 4.82 7.48 -6.39
N THR A 121 5.88 6.67 -6.30
CA THR A 121 5.95 5.57 -5.32
C THR A 121 5.99 6.10 -3.90
N ILE A 122 6.81 7.13 -3.62
CA ILE A 122 6.87 7.78 -2.31
C ILE A 122 5.51 8.37 -1.93
N TRP A 123 4.82 9.01 -2.87
CA TRP A 123 3.47 9.54 -2.64
C TRP A 123 2.46 8.46 -2.24
N ALA A 124 2.41 7.35 -3.00
CA ALA A 124 1.55 6.23 -2.69
C ALA A 124 1.85 5.62 -1.30
N CYS A 125 3.13 5.41 -0.99
CA CYS A 125 3.55 4.90 0.30
C CYS A 125 3.22 5.88 1.46
N ALA A 126 3.37 7.19 1.24
CA ALA A 126 3.02 8.20 2.22
C ALA A 126 1.52 8.23 2.54
N LEU A 127 0.65 8.08 1.53
CA LEU A 127 -0.79 7.95 1.75
C LEU A 127 -1.15 6.68 2.51
N ARG A 128 -0.50 5.55 2.20
CA ARG A 128 -0.69 4.31 2.94
C ARG A 128 -0.22 4.44 4.39
N PHE A 129 0.92 5.09 4.61
CA PHE A 129 1.41 5.41 5.96
C PHE A 129 0.44 6.31 6.70
N LEU A 130 -0.10 7.35 6.06
CA LEU A 130 -1.09 8.23 6.66
C LEU A 130 -2.33 7.45 7.14
N CYS A 131 -2.79 6.47 6.37
CA CYS A 131 -3.90 5.61 6.80
C CYS A 131 -3.54 4.81 8.06
N SER A 132 -2.35 4.19 8.07
CA SER A 132 -1.87 3.40 9.23
C SER A 132 -1.66 4.27 10.46
N PHE A 133 -1.08 5.46 10.30
CA PHE A 133 -0.89 6.46 11.34
C PHE A 133 -2.23 6.95 11.93
N LEU A 134 -3.19 7.30 11.09
CA LEU A 134 -4.52 7.72 11.55
C LEU A 134 -5.23 6.58 12.26
N SER A 135 -5.15 5.36 11.73
CA SER A 135 -5.69 4.17 12.40
C SER A 135 -5.05 3.98 13.78
N GLY A 136 -3.72 4.02 13.84
CA GLY A 136 -2.96 3.88 15.07
C GLY A 136 -3.38 4.87 16.16
N ALA A 137 -3.57 6.14 15.78
CA ALA A 137 -3.89 7.21 16.71
C ALA A 137 -5.37 7.21 17.14
N LEU A 138 -6.28 6.89 16.22
CA LEU A 138 -7.73 7.01 16.43
C LEU A 138 -8.38 5.72 16.93
N LEU A 139 -7.80 4.56 16.59
CA LEU A 139 -8.45 3.25 16.75
C LEU A 139 -7.61 2.30 17.62
N TRP A 140 -6.28 2.33 17.49
CA TRP A 140 -5.38 1.39 18.18
C TRP A 140 -4.71 1.92 19.46
N GLY A 141 -5.07 3.12 19.91
CA GLY A 141 -4.43 3.77 21.06
C GLY A 141 -4.44 2.96 22.36
N SER A 142 -5.40 2.05 22.54
CA SER A 142 -5.46 1.15 23.72
C SER A 142 -4.23 0.25 23.86
N TYR A 143 -3.59 -0.09 22.73
CA TYR A 143 -2.39 -0.95 22.71
C TYR A 143 -1.09 -0.20 22.99
N GLN A 144 -1.13 1.12 23.15
CA GLN A 144 0.05 1.90 23.58
C GLN A 144 0.63 1.34 24.89
N SER A 145 -0.23 1.01 25.85
CA SER A 145 0.15 0.43 27.15
C SER A 145 0.84 -0.94 27.07
N SER A 146 0.79 -1.60 25.91
CA SER A 146 1.50 -2.87 25.67
C SER A 146 3.01 -2.68 25.42
N TYR A 147 3.49 -1.44 25.37
CA TYR A 147 4.87 -1.10 25.05
C TYR A 147 5.49 -0.20 26.12
N GLU A 148 6.55 -0.67 26.78
CA GLU A 148 7.31 0.11 27.78
C GLU A 148 7.86 1.42 27.18
N TRP A 149 8.36 1.38 25.94
CA TRP A 149 8.88 2.59 25.27
C TRP A 149 7.80 3.64 25.00
N ALA A 150 6.52 3.27 25.04
CA ALA A 150 5.40 4.15 24.77
C ALA A 150 4.74 4.69 26.05
N GLU A 151 5.26 4.33 27.23
CA GLU A 151 4.76 4.83 28.51
C GLU A 151 4.85 6.37 28.57
N GLY A 152 3.75 7.02 28.94
CA GLY A 152 3.67 8.49 29.05
C GLY A 152 3.68 9.25 27.71
N LEU A 153 3.80 8.57 26.55
CA LEU A 153 3.72 9.23 25.25
C LEU A 153 2.30 9.69 24.93
N ASN A 154 2.21 10.76 24.14
CA ASN A 154 0.96 11.11 23.47
C ASN A 154 0.62 10.04 22.42
N VAL A 155 -0.66 9.64 22.32
CA VAL A 155 -1.11 8.57 21.41
C VAL A 155 -0.75 8.80 19.94
N TRP A 156 -0.70 10.06 19.50
CA TRP A 156 -0.27 10.41 18.15
C TRP A 156 1.22 10.14 17.95
N VAL A 157 2.05 10.40 18.96
CA VAL A 157 3.49 10.10 18.91
C VAL A 157 3.72 8.59 18.93
N TYR A 158 2.99 7.84 19.76
CA TYR A 158 2.99 6.38 19.75
C TYR A 158 2.66 5.85 18.35
N SER A 159 1.56 6.30 17.76
CA SER A 159 1.13 5.89 16.42
C SER A 159 2.16 6.22 15.35
N LEU A 160 2.76 7.42 15.42
CA LEU A 160 3.79 7.86 14.47
C LEU A 160 5.00 6.92 14.51
N ILE A 161 5.50 6.63 15.72
CA ILE A 161 6.68 5.78 15.91
C ILE A 161 6.38 4.34 15.51
N TYR A 162 5.30 3.75 16.05
CA TYR A 162 4.93 2.36 15.79
C TYR A 162 4.66 2.09 14.31
N ASN A 163 3.90 2.97 13.62
CA ASN A 163 3.65 2.77 12.20
C ASN A 163 4.88 3.09 11.35
N GLY A 164 5.68 4.07 11.79
CA GLY A 164 6.87 4.52 11.06
C GLY A 164 7.95 3.44 11.00
N THR A 165 8.11 2.63 12.05
CA THR A 165 9.16 1.61 12.15
C THR A 165 9.06 0.55 11.06
N TYR A 166 7.86 0.19 10.60
CA TYR A 166 7.69 -0.78 9.51
C TYR A 166 7.33 -0.12 8.17
N MET A 167 6.56 0.98 8.16
CA MET A 167 6.18 1.63 6.89
C MET A 167 7.32 2.37 6.22
N LEU A 168 8.25 2.96 6.98
CA LEU A 168 9.41 3.65 6.40
C LEU A 168 10.34 2.68 5.65
N PRO A 169 10.83 1.57 6.25
CA PRO A 169 11.66 0.62 5.50
C PRO A 169 10.90 -0.01 4.33
N GLU A 170 9.62 -0.34 4.49
CA GLU A 170 8.78 -0.86 3.40
C GLU A 170 8.66 0.13 2.23
N ALA A 171 8.48 1.43 2.54
CA ALA A 171 8.43 2.49 1.53
C ALA A 171 9.76 2.67 0.81
N ILE A 172 10.89 2.60 1.54
CA ILE A 172 12.23 2.68 0.96
C ILE A 172 12.48 1.50 0.02
N LEU A 173 12.19 0.27 0.48
CA LEU A 173 12.34 -0.94 -0.34
C LEU A 173 11.49 -0.86 -1.61
N THR A 174 10.22 -0.48 -1.48
CA THR A 174 9.30 -0.35 -2.61
C THR A 174 9.76 0.72 -3.60
N ALA A 175 10.19 1.88 -3.12
CA ALA A 175 10.67 2.97 -3.98
C ALA A 175 11.97 2.60 -4.71
N LEU A 176 12.93 1.98 -4.01
CA LEU A 176 14.17 1.50 -4.63
C LEU A 176 13.89 0.44 -5.69
N ALA A 177 13.04 -0.54 -5.39
CA ALA A 177 12.67 -1.57 -6.33
C ALA A 177 11.96 -1.01 -7.56
N ALA A 178 11.02 -0.06 -7.38
CA ALA A 178 10.34 0.61 -8.50
C ALA A 178 11.33 1.36 -9.41
N VAL A 179 12.29 2.08 -8.81
CA VAL A 179 13.33 2.81 -9.54
C VAL A 179 14.29 1.88 -10.29
N LEU A 180 14.69 0.76 -9.68
CA LEU A 180 15.51 -0.23 -10.36
C LEU A 180 14.74 -0.90 -11.50
N LEU A 181 13.46 -1.21 -11.28
CA LEU A 181 12.61 -1.87 -12.26
C LEU A 181 12.32 -0.97 -13.48
N VAL A 182 12.08 0.33 -13.30
CA VAL A 182 11.86 1.24 -14.44
C VAL A 182 13.13 1.40 -15.28
N LYS A 183 14.31 1.33 -14.66
CA LYS A 183 15.59 1.37 -15.38
C LYS A 183 15.88 0.06 -16.13
N ALA A 184 15.64 -1.07 -15.49
CA ALA A 184 15.94 -2.39 -16.05
C ALA A 184 14.89 -2.87 -17.07
N ALA A 185 13.62 -2.54 -16.85
CA ALA A 185 12.49 -3.03 -17.63
C ALA A 185 11.43 -1.91 -17.86
N PRO A 186 11.77 -0.82 -18.57
CA PRO A 186 10.89 0.33 -18.77
C PRO A 186 9.56 -0.02 -19.45
N ARG A 187 9.53 -1.10 -20.25
CA ARG A 187 8.32 -1.61 -20.91
C ARG A 187 7.22 -2.00 -19.93
N LEU A 188 7.56 -2.36 -18.68
CA LEU A 188 6.56 -2.67 -17.65
C LEU A 188 5.74 -1.45 -17.24
N PHE A 189 6.30 -0.24 -17.40
CA PHE A 189 5.68 1.03 -17.01
C PHE A 189 4.92 1.71 -18.16
N GLN A 190 4.87 1.09 -19.34
CA GLN A 190 4.21 1.62 -20.52
C GLN A 190 2.99 0.75 -20.85
N SER A 191 1.83 1.35 -21.08
CA SER A 191 0.69 0.61 -21.65
C SER A 191 1.03 0.24 -23.10
N GLU A 192 0.72 -0.99 -23.48
CA GLU A 192 0.73 -1.37 -24.89
C GLU A 192 -0.50 -0.75 -25.55
N ILE A 193 -0.27 0.29 -26.35
CA ILE A 193 -1.27 0.95 -27.21
C ILE A 193 -1.50 0.10 -28.46
#